data_AF-A0A7C2M425-F1
#
_entry.id   AF-A0A7C2M425-F1
#
_cell.length_a   1.000
_cell.length_b   1.000
_cell.length_c   1.000
_cell.angle_alpha   90.00
_cell.angle_beta   90.00
_cell.angle_gamma   90.00
#
_symmetry.space_group_name_H-M   'P 1'
#
loop_
_entity.id
_entity.type
_entity.pdbx_description
1 polymer ?
#
loop_
_entity_poly.entity_id
_entity_poly.type
_entity_poly.pdbx_seq_one_letter_code
_entity_poly.pdbx_strand_id
1 'polypeptide(L)'
;MDELILDKKRFLKGLGISIIIGAISVFTIIFITTNQDTWINLSYVNKKYLFLSFILMVFAALIDTFRIKITVEAVNEKISFMEALKVYYISNFAGGITPFFSATLPAQIYLFNKNIKNKMTLGKATMVA
;
A
#
# COMPACT_ATOMS: atom_id res chain seq x y z
N MET A 1 12.73 13.68 14.19
CA MET A 1 12.13 12.76 13.19
C MET A 1 13.23 11.79 12.79
N ASP A 2 13.76 11.05 13.78
CA ASP A 2 15.13 10.52 13.72
C ASP A 2 15.22 8.99 13.90
N GLU A 3 14.10 8.28 13.97
CA GLU A 3 14.09 6.82 14.21
C GLU A 3 13.92 5.96 12.94
N LEU A 4 13.93 6.55 11.74
CA LEU A 4 13.89 5.81 10.47
C LEU A 4 14.89 6.37 9.46
N ILE A 5 16.10 6.72 9.90
CA ILE A 5 17.19 6.99 8.95
C ILE A 5 17.71 5.63 8.44
N LEU A 6 16.91 4.98 7.59
CA LEU A 6 17.50 4.11 6.58
C LEU A 6 18.40 5.00 5.75
N ASP A 7 19.72 4.82 5.89
CA ASP A 7 20.71 5.42 5.01
C ASP A 7 20.21 5.26 3.56
N LYS A 8 20.21 6.35 2.78
CA LYS A 8 19.71 6.42 1.41
C LYS A 8 20.22 5.23 0.59
N LYS A 9 21.47 4.82 0.82
CA LYS A 9 22.08 3.65 0.18
C LYS A 9 21.41 2.33 0.55
N ARG A 10 21.07 2.12 1.83
CA ARG A 10 20.34 0.92 2.30
C ARG A 10 18.91 0.90 1.79
N PHE A 11 18.23 2.04 1.78
CA PHE A 11 16.88 2.15 1.21
C PHE A 11 16.86 1.78 -0.28
N LEU A 12 17.75 2.40 -1.09
CA LEU A 12 17.85 2.11 -2.52
C LEU A 12 18.25 0.65 -2.79
N LYS A 13 19.15 0.08 -1.98
CA LYS A 13 19.52 -1.34 -2.07
C LYS A 13 18.32 -2.24 -1.79
N GLY A 14 17.56 -1.97 -0.73
CA GLY A 14 16.35 -2.72 -0.38
C GLY A 14 15.29 -2.64 -1.49
N LEU A 15 15.06 -1.44 -2.01
CA LEU A 15 14.15 -1.21 -3.14
C LEU A 15 14.58 -2.01 -4.38
N GLY A 16 15.87 -1.97 -4.71
CA GLY A 16 16.43 -2.76 -5.82
C GLY A 16 16.20 -4.26 -5.63
N ILE A 17 16.49 -4.79 -4.45
CA ILE A 17 16.24 -6.20 -4.12
C ILE A 17 14.76 -6.55 -4.25
N SER A 18 13.85 -5.73 -3.71
CA SER A 18 12.41 -6.01 -3.80
C SER A 18 11.89 -5.99 -5.23
N ILE A 19 12.40 -5.07 -6.07
CA ILE A 19 12.03 -5.01 -7.49
C ILE A 19 12.55 -6.25 -8.23
N ILE A 20 13.79 -6.67 -7.96
CA ILE A 20 14.37 -7.87 -8.58
C ILE A 20 13.58 -9.11 -8.20
N ILE A 21 13.28 -9.30 -6.91
CA ILE A 21 12.46 -10.43 -6.45
C ILE A 21 11.08 -10.38 -7.10
N GLY A 22 10.44 -9.20 -7.14
CA GLY A 22 9.14 -9.02 -7.80
C GLY A 22 9.17 -9.38 -9.28
N ALA A 23 10.19 -8.93 -10.01
CA ALA A 23 10.38 -9.24 -11.42
C ALA A 23 10.60 -10.74 -11.67
N ILE A 24 11.44 -11.40 -10.85
CA ILE A 24 11.68 -12.84 -10.92
C ILE A 24 10.38 -13.61 -10.66
N SER A 25 9.62 -13.22 -9.64
CA SER A 25 8.33 -13.86 -9.31
C SER A 25 7.32 -13.72 -10.45
N VAL A 26 7.15 -12.50 -10.99
CA VAL A 26 6.24 -12.26 -12.13
C VAL A 26 6.68 -13.07 -13.35
N PHE A 27 7.97 -13.06 -13.67
CA PHE A 27 8.50 -13.82 -14.81
C PHE A 27 8.28 -15.32 -14.65
N THR A 28 8.53 -15.85 -13.44
CA THR A 28 8.34 -17.27 -13.12
C THR A 28 6.86 -17.66 -13.26
N ILE A 29 5.94 -16.84 -12.74
CA ILE A 29 4.50 -17.08 -12.87
C ILE A 29 4.12 -17.07 -14.35
N ILE A 30 4.47 -16.02 -15.09
CA ILE A 30 4.16 -15.91 -16.52
C ILE A 30 4.69 -17.12 -17.29
N PHE A 31 5.93 -17.52 -17.05
CA PHE A 31 6.56 -18.66 -17.72
C PHE A 31 5.82 -19.98 -17.45
N ILE A 32 5.34 -20.20 -16.23
CA ILE A 32 4.65 -21.44 -15.83
C ILE A 32 3.17 -21.42 -16.28
N THR A 33 2.51 -20.28 -16.27
CA THR A 33 1.04 -20.20 -16.40
C THR A 33 0.53 -19.70 -17.75
N THR A 34 1.39 -19.13 -18.60
CA THR A 34 0.97 -18.42 -19.82
C THR A 34 1.20 -19.27 -21.06
N ASN A 35 0.22 -19.28 -21.97
CA ASN A 35 0.32 -19.91 -23.28
C ASN A 35 0.03 -18.91 -24.41
N GLN A 36 0.04 -19.36 -25.66
CA GLN A 36 -0.23 -18.50 -26.82
C GLN A 36 -1.61 -17.83 -26.76
N ASP A 37 -2.64 -18.56 -26.32
CA ASP A 37 -3.99 -18.03 -26.17
C ASP A 37 -4.06 -16.90 -25.15
N THR A 38 -3.26 -16.96 -24.09
CA THR A 38 -3.18 -15.89 -23.07
C THR A 38 -2.69 -14.58 -23.69
N TRP A 39 -1.67 -14.63 -24.56
CA TRP A 39 -1.16 -13.45 -25.25
C TRP A 39 -2.15 -12.89 -26.25
N ILE A 40 -2.83 -13.76 -26.99
CA ILE A 40 -3.91 -13.38 -27.93
C ILE A 40 -5.02 -12.66 -27.15
N ASN A 41 -5.48 -13.24 -26.05
CA ASN A 41 -6.51 -12.64 -25.20
C ASN A 41 -6.08 -11.29 -24.62
N LEU A 42 -4.82 -11.17 -24.18
CA LEU A 42 -4.29 -9.91 -23.66
C LEU A 42 -4.26 -8.79 -24.73
N SER A 43 -4.05 -9.15 -26.00
CA SER A 43 -4.05 -8.19 -27.11
C SER A 43 -5.43 -7.57 -27.37
N TYR A 44 -6.51 -8.26 -26.98
CA TYR A 44 -7.89 -7.76 -27.09
C TYR A 44 -8.30 -6.84 -25.94
N VAL A 45 -7.46 -6.64 -24.92
CA VAL A 45 -7.76 -5.74 -23.81
C VAL A 45 -7.95 -4.32 -24.33
N ASN A 46 -9.11 -3.74 -24.02
CA ASN A 46 -9.42 -2.37 -24.40
C ASN A 46 -8.58 -1.38 -23.58
N LYS A 47 -7.64 -0.71 -24.25
CA LYS A 47 -6.71 0.25 -23.64
C LYS A 47 -7.43 1.43 -22.95
N LYS A 48 -8.58 1.87 -23.45
CA LYS A 48 -9.36 2.96 -22.84
C LYS A 48 -9.94 2.52 -21.50
N TYR A 49 -10.50 1.31 -21.43
CA TYR A 49 -11.00 0.77 -20.17
C TYR A 49 -9.88 0.47 -19.18
N LEU A 50 -8.74 -0.06 -19.64
CA LEU A 50 -7.58 -0.26 -18.77
C LEU A 50 -7.10 1.05 -18.14
N PHE A 51 -7.01 2.12 -18.95
CA PHE A 51 -6.64 3.44 -18.46
C PHE A 51 -7.68 4.03 -17.50
N LEU A 52 -8.97 3.86 -17.80
CA LEU A 52 -10.05 4.28 -16.90
C LEU A 52 -10.00 3.53 -15.57
N SER A 53 -9.78 2.21 -15.58
CA SER A 53 -9.61 1.40 -14.37
C SER A 53 -8.44 1.89 -13.53
N PHE A 54 -7.32 2.24 -14.16
CA PHE A 54 -6.18 2.82 -13.46
C PHE A 54 -6.54 4.15 -12.78
N ILE A 55 -7.24 5.04 -13.49
CA ILE A 55 -7.73 6.31 -12.91
C ILE A 55 -8.64 6.04 -11.72
N LEU A 56 -9.60 5.13 -11.85
CA LEU A 56 -10.53 4.77 -10.77
C LEU A 56 -9.81 4.19 -9.56
N MET A 57 -8.75 3.38 -9.76
CA MET A 57 -7.91 2.89 -8.66
C MET A 57 -7.22 4.03 -7.91
N VAL A 58 -6.70 5.04 -8.62
CA VAL A 58 -6.11 6.22 -7.99
C VAL A 58 -7.17 7.00 -7.19
N PHE A 59 -8.37 7.19 -7.74
CA PHE A 59 -9.46 7.83 -7.01
C PHE A 59 -9.89 7.04 -5.77
N ALA A 60 -10.00 5.71 -5.86
CA ALA A 60 -10.31 4.86 -4.72
C ALA A 60 -9.28 5.03 -3.59
N ALA A 61 -7.99 5.05 -3.93
CA ALA A 61 -6.92 5.30 -2.96
C ALA A 61 -7.03 6.66 -2.27
N LEU A 62 -7.43 7.71 -3.00
CA LEU A 62 -7.68 9.03 -2.41
C LEU A 62 -8.88 8.99 -1.45
N ILE A 63 -9.98 8.33 -1.83
CA ILE A 63 -11.16 8.18 -0.97
C ILE A 63 -10.81 7.42 0.32
N ASP A 64 -10.09 6.32 0.22
CA ASP A 64 -9.64 5.56 1.39
C ASP A 64 -8.69 6.38 2.29
N THR A 65 -7.85 7.21 1.68
CA THR A 65 -6.99 8.15 2.43
C THR A 65 -7.82 9.18 3.19
N PHE A 66 -8.85 9.75 2.55
CA PHE A 66 -9.78 10.66 3.23
C PHE A 66 -10.54 9.96 4.36
N ARG A 67 -10.98 8.70 4.15
CA ARG A 67 -11.62 7.89 5.19
C ARG A 67 -10.71 7.79 6.42
N ILE A 68 -9.45 7.40 6.23
CA ILE A 68 -8.47 7.32 7.33
C ILE A 68 -8.35 8.66 8.06
N LYS A 69 -8.18 9.76 7.31
CA LYS A 69 -8.05 11.08 7.92
C LYS A 69 -9.27 11.46 8.77
N ILE A 70 -10.48 11.27 8.24
CA ILE A 70 -11.73 11.61 8.93
C ILE A 70 -11.90 10.75 10.20
N THR A 71 -11.63 9.45 10.12
CA THR A 71 -11.74 8.55 11.29
C THR A 71 -10.75 8.93 12.40
N VAL A 72 -9.54 9.34 12.03
CA VAL A 72 -8.54 9.83 12.98
C VAL A 72 -8.98 11.14 13.64
N GLU A 73 -9.51 12.09 12.85
CA GLU A 73 -9.98 13.38 13.37
C GLU A 73 -11.22 13.20 14.27
N ALA A 74 -12.05 12.18 14.03
CA ALA A 74 -13.21 11.85 14.85
C ALA A 74 -12.86 11.41 16.29
N VAL A 75 -11.64 10.91 16.53
CA VAL A 75 -11.16 10.54 17.88
C VAL A 75 -10.30 11.64 18.54
N ASN A 76 -10.47 12.88 18.06
CA ASN A 76 -9.74 14.08 18.51
C ASN A 76 -8.22 13.99 18.32
N GLU A 77 -7.75 13.21 17.34
CA GLU A 77 -6.35 13.16 16.92
C GLU A 77 -6.16 13.93 15.61
N LYS A 78 -4.91 14.27 15.28
CA LYS A 78 -4.59 15.05 14.07
C LYS A 78 -3.64 14.29 13.17
N ILE A 79 -3.99 14.17 11.90
CA ILE A 79 -3.16 13.57 10.87
C ILE A 79 -3.19 14.41 9.59
N SER A 80 -2.03 14.63 8.98
CA SER A 80 -1.98 15.28 7.67
C SER A 80 -2.46 14.31 6.58
N PHE A 81 -2.96 14.84 5.46
CA PHE A 81 -3.34 14.02 4.32
C PHE A 81 -2.18 13.13 3.83
N MET A 82 -0.95 13.66 3.81
CA MET A 82 0.23 12.89 3.39
C MET A 82 0.59 11.76 4.35
N GLU A 83 0.35 11.94 5.65
CA GLU A 83 0.50 10.84 6.63
C GLU A 83 -0.59 9.79 6.44
N ALA A 84 -1.85 10.18 6.26
CA ALA A 84 -2.95 9.25 5.98
C ALA A 84 -2.69 8.47 4.67
N LEU A 85 -2.15 9.12 3.64
CA LEU A 85 -1.79 8.49 2.37
C LEU A 85 -0.69 7.45 2.55
N LYS A 86 0.33 7.76 3.36
CA LYS A 86 1.38 6.81 3.72
C LYS A 86 0.81 5.61 4.49
N VAL A 87 -0.08 5.87 5.45
CA VAL A 87 -0.76 4.80 6.20
C VAL A 87 -1.51 3.89 5.24
N TYR A 88 -2.32 4.46 4.34
CA TYR A 88 -3.07 3.72 3.32
C TYR A 88 -2.17 2.81 2.48
N TYR A 89 -1.09 3.34 1.89
CA TYR A 89 -0.26 2.53 0.99
C TYR A 89 0.57 1.48 1.73
N ILE A 90 1.13 1.82 2.90
CA ILE A 90 1.93 0.87 3.67
C ILE A 90 1.05 -0.27 4.19
N SER A 91 -0.15 0.04 4.70
CA SER A 91 -1.07 -0.98 5.22
C SER A 91 -1.65 -1.85 4.12
N ASN A 92 -2.07 -1.27 2.99
CA ASN A 92 -2.57 -2.06 1.85
C ASN A 92 -1.48 -2.91 1.21
N PHE A 93 -0.23 -2.44 1.18
CA PHE A 93 0.88 -3.27 0.74
C PHE A 93 1.08 -4.46 1.67
N ALA A 94 1.13 -4.23 2.99
CA ALA A 94 1.26 -5.31 3.97
C ALA A 94 0.10 -6.31 3.86
N GLY A 95 -1.14 -5.82 3.72
CA GLY A 95 -2.32 -6.63 3.46
C GLY A 95 -2.20 -7.44 2.17
N GLY A 96 -1.87 -6.79 1.06
CA GLY A 96 -1.81 -7.42 -0.27
C GLY A 96 -0.77 -8.52 -0.41
N ILE A 97 0.27 -8.54 0.44
CA ILE A 97 1.29 -9.61 0.45
C ILE A 97 1.01 -10.70 1.50
N THR A 98 -0.09 -10.61 2.26
CA THR A 98 -0.45 -11.59 3.29
C THR A 98 -1.80 -12.25 3.02
N PRO A 99 -1.99 -13.53 3.39
CA PRO A 99 -3.28 -14.19 3.27
C PRO A 99 -4.38 -13.40 4.00
N PHE A 100 -5.55 -13.34 3.37
CA PHE A 100 -6.75 -12.68 3.90
C PHE A 100 -6.58 -11.19 4.23
N PHE A 101 -5.60 -10.50 3.62
CA PHE A 101 -5.28 -9.09 3.94
C PHE A 101 -4.95 -8.84 5.43
N SER A 102 -4.54 -9.89 6.14
CA SER A 102 -4.46 -9.92 7.60
C SER A 102 -3.46 -8.91 8.19
N ALA A 103 -2.41 -8.53 7.47
CA ALA A 103 -1.43 -7.56 7.96
C ALA A 103 -1.86 -6.08 7.82
N THR A 104 -3.01 -5.79 7.20
CA THR A 104 -3.50 -4.42 6.99
C THR A 104 -3.74 -3.69 8.33
N LEU A 105 -4.53 -4.28 9.23
CA LEU A 105 -4.86 -3.67 10.52
C LEU A 105 -3.65 -3.54 11.44
N PRO A 106 -2.81 -4.59 11.65
CA PRO A 106 -1.60 -4.46 12.46
C PRO A 106 -0.65 -3.37 11.94
N ALA A 107 -0.51 -3.25 10.61
CA ALA A 107 0.31 -2.20 10.00
C ALA A 107 -0.27 -0.81 10.29
N GLN A 108 -1.58 -0.60 10.15
CA GLN A 108 -2.22 0.68 10.50
C GLN A 108 -2.00 1.04 11.98
N ILE A 109 -2.28 0.10 12.90
CA ILE A 109 -2.11 0.30 14.34
C ILE A 109 -0.66 0.70 14.67
N TYR A 110 0.31 -0.02 14.10
CA TYR A 110 1.73 0.28 14.28
C TYR A 110 2.07 1.69 13.78
N LEU A 111 1.60 2.06 12.59
CA LEU A 111 1.88 3.37 12.00
C LEU A 111 1.28 4.51 12.83
N PHE A 112 0.04 4.38 13.28
CA PHE A 112 -0.61 5.37 14.15
C PHE A 112 0.05 5.51 15.53
N ASN A 113 0.53 4.40 16.11
CA ASN A 113 1.15 4.43 17.43
C ASN A 113 2.62 4.89 17.42
N LYS A 114 3.38 4.55 16.37
CA LYS A 114 4.84 4.71 16.37
C LYS A 114 5.40 5.67 15.32
N ASN A 115 4.79 5.77 14.14
CA ASN A 115 5.45 6.33 12.96
C ASN A 115 4.91 7.69 12.50
N ILE A 116 3.64 8.00 12.77
CA ILE A 116 3.10 9.34 12.47
C ILE A 116 3.65 10.40 13.44
N LYS A 117 3.59 11.67 13.02
CA LYS A 117 4.12 12.80 13.79
C LYS A 117 3.43 12.96 15.15
N ASN A 118 2.11 12.77 15.18
CA ASN A 118 1.30 12.81 16.40
C ASN A 118 0.96 11.37 16.82
N LYS A 119 1.82 10.76 17.65
CA LYS A 119 1.66 9.37 18.08
C LYS A 119 0.37 9.19 18.87
N MET A 120 -0.46 8.23 18.46
CA MET A 120 -1.70 7.89 19.16
C MET A 120 -1.44 6.86 20.26
N THR A 121 -2.27 6.86 21.31
CA THR A 121 -2.31 5.74 22.26
C THR A 121 -2.74 4.46 21.54
N LEU A 122 -2.31 3.30 22.04
CA LEU A 122 -2.65 2.02 21.41
C LEU A 122 -4.17 1.81 21.31
N GLY A 123 -4.93 2.25 22.31
CA GLY A 123 -6.39 2.20 22.30
C GLY A 123 -7.01 3.01 21.16
N LYS A 124 -6.57 4.27 20.99
CA LYS A 124 -7.05 5.11 19.88
C LYS A 124 -6.60 4.59 18.52
N ALA A 125 -5.35 4.14 18.41
CA ALA A 125 -4.82 3.54 17.18
C ALA A 125 -5.62 2.30 16.74
N THR A 126 -6.05 1.47 17.70
CA THR A 126 -6.89 0.29 17.42
C THR A 126 -8.32 0.68 17.04
N MET A 127 -8.86 1.77 17.61
CA MET A 127 -10.20 2.26 17.33
C MET A 127 -10.35 2.79 15.89
N VAL A 128 -9.28 3.30 15.29
CA VAL A 128 -9.29 3.96 13.98
C VAL A 128 -8.68 3.13 12.84
N ALA A 129 -8.10 1.97 13.15
CA ALA A 129 -7.44 1.08 12.19
C ALA A 129 -8.43 0.26 11.35
#